data_AF-A0A7S3CKL4-F1
#
_entry.id   AF-A0A7S3CKL4-F1
#
_cell.length_a   1.000
_cell.length_b   1.000
_cell.length_c   1.000
_cell.angle_alpha   90.00
_cell.angle_beta   90.00
_cell.angle_gamma   90.00
#
_symmetry.space_group_name_H-M   'P 1'
#
loop_
_entity.id
_entity.type
_entity.pdbx_description
1 polymer ?
#
loop_
_entity_poly.entity_id
_entity_poly.type
_entity_poly.pdbx_seq_one_letter_code
_entity_poly.pdbx_strand_id
1 'polypeptide(L)'
;MADGSSQSFSTLKSINQVQMNPLSMPLVRVHSDDFDSNNKVDFYGIQIQLKTDPSLIRKVEVLGTFEYYVSDKLRMRQIGMINLSVDCPNGASKIVTNGKIVLNQ
;
A
#
# COMPACT_ATOMS: atom_id res chain seq x y z
N MET A 1 5.56 -9.45 29.50
CA MET A 1 5.20 -8.18 28.84
C MET A 1 5.82 -8.25 27.46
N ALA A 2 5.02 -8.19 26.38
CA ALA A 2 5.57 -8.22 25.04
C ALA A 2 6.07 -6.81 24.71
N ASP A 3 7.38 -6.63 24.62
CA ASP A 3 7.98 -5.39 24.14
C ASP A 3 7.43 -5.08 22.76
N GLY A 4 6.77 -3.92 22.62
CA GLY A 4 6.20 -3.47 21.36
C GLY A 4 7.31 -3.22 20.35
N SER A 5 7.58 -4.19 19.48
CA SER A 5 8.53 -4.01 18.39
C SER A 5 7.82 -3.49 17.15
N SER A 6 8.33 -2.38 16.60
CA SER A 6 7.92 -1.89 15.29
C SER A 6 8.80 -2.53 14.22
N GLN A 7 8.16 -3.09 13.19
CA GLN A 7 8.85 -3.64 12.03
C GLN A 7 8.45 -2.85 10.80
N SER A 8 9.39 -2.69 9.87
CA SER A 8 9.20 -1.84 8.70
C SER A 8 9.79 -2.48 7.45
N PHE A 9 9.22 -2.13 6.30
CA PHE A 9 9.80 -2.45 5.00
C PHE A 9 9.61 -1.26 4.05
N SER A 10 10.63 -0.96 3.25
CA SER A 10 10.57 -0.01 2.15
C SER A 10 11.03 -0.66 0.85
N THR A 11 10.48 -0.21 -0.28
CA THR A 11 11.01 -0.56 -1.61
C THR A 11 12.32 0.17 -1.91
N LEU A 12 12.65 1.23 -1.15
CA LEU A 12 13.91 1.97 -1.26
C LEU A 12 14.99 1.32 -0.39
N LYS A 13 16.01 0.76 -1.05
CA LYS A 13 17.13 0.07 -0.39
C LYS A 13 17.84 0.91 0.67
N SER A 14 17.99 2.21 0.42
CA SER A 14 18.62 3.16 1.36
C SER A 14 17.86 3.26 2.68
N ILE A 15 16.53 3.15 2.67
CA ILE A 15 15.70 3.23 3.87
C ILE A 15 15.83 1.95 4.70
N ASN A 16 15.86 0.80 4.05
CA ASN A 16 15.99 -0.49 4.73
C ASN A 16 17.33 -0.64 5.46
N GLN A 17 18.40 0.01 4.99
CA GLN A 17 19.74 -0.06 5.60
C GLN A 17 19.85 0.67 6.94
N VAL A 18 18.93 1.60 7.23
CA VAL A 18 18.92 2.40 8.47
C VAL A 18 17.95 1.81 9.50
N GLN A 19 17.18 0.77 9.14
CA GLN A 19 16.19 0.16 10.02
C GLN A 19 16.79 -0.84 11.00
N MET A 20 16.47 -0.65 12.28
CA MET A 20 16.92 -1.53 13.37
C MET A 20 16.15 -2.85 13.44
N ASN A 21 14.92 -2.90 12.92
CA ASN A 21 14.05 -4.10 12.89
C ASN A 21 13.39 -4.25 11.51
N PRO A 22 14.08 -4.85 10.53
CA PRO A 22 13.52 -5.05 9.20
C PRO A 22 12.41 -6.10 9.24
N LEU A 23 11.27 -5.78 8.63
CA LEU A 23 10.25 -6.76 8.32
C LEU A 23 10.77 -7.73 7.25
N SER A 24 10.33 -8.99 7.29
CA SER A 24 10.58 -9.91 6.18
C SER A 24 10.03 -9.35 4.87
N MET A 25 10.70 -9.62 3.75
CA MET A 25 10.34 -9.03 2.46
C MET A 25 8.89 -9.40 2.08
N PRO A 26 7.97 -8.42 2.01
CA PRO A 26 6.59 -8.69 1.68
C PRO A 26 6.43 -8.96 0.18
N LEU A 27 5.44 -9.77 -0.17
CA LEU A 27 5.00 -9.91 -1.55
C LEU A 27 4.03 -8.77 -1.85
N VAL A 28 4.40 -7.90 -2.77
CA VAL A 28 3.55 -6.82 -3.28
C VAL A 28 3.08 -7.19 -4.69
N ARG A 29 1.77 -7.27 -4.89
CA ARG A 29 1.15 -7.47 -6.20
C ARG A 29 0.28 -6.27 -6.52
N VAL A 30 0.43 -5.75 -7.74
CA VAL A 30 -0.41 -4.68 -8.28
C VAL A 30 -1.12 -5.23 -9.50
N HIS A 31 -2.43 -5.02 -9.58
CA HIS A 31 -3.22 -5.30 -10.77
C HIS A 31 -4.08 -4.08 -11.09
N SER A 32 -4.41 -3.94 -12.36
CA SER A 32 -5.24 -2.88 -12.89
C SER A 32 -6.31 -3.50 -13.77
N ASP A 33 -7.56 -3.11 -13.55
CA ASP A 33 -8.69 -3.57 -14.35
C ASP A 33 -9.31 -2.38 -15.09
N ASP A 34 -9.70 -2.64 -16.34
CA ASP A 34 -10.45 -1.76 -17.23
C ASP A 34 -11.79 -2.47 -17.48
N PHE A 35 -12.86 -1.93 -16.90
CA PHE A 35 -14.18 -2.55 -16.93
C PHE A 35 -15.01 -2.12 -18.15
N ASP A 36 -14.70 -0.98 -18.76
CA ASP A 36 -15.44 -0.43 -19.90
C ASP A 36 -14.68 -0.55 -21.24
N SER A 37 -13.49 -1.13 -21.22
CA SER A 37 -12.61 -1.36 -22.38
C SER A 37 -12.22 -0.07 -23.10
N ASN A 38 -12.21 1.07 -22.41
CA ASN A 38 -11.85 2.36 -22.98
C ASN A 38 -10.31 2.62 -23.00
N ASN A 39 -9.50 1.62 -22.63
CA ASN A 39 -8.05 1.68 -22.43
C ASN A 39 -7.61 2.65 -21.31
N LYS A 40 -8.51 3.01 -20.41
CA LYS A 40 -8.24 3.75 -19.17
C LYS A 40 -8.45 2.79 -18.00
N VAL A 41 -7.58 2.90 -17.00
CA VAL A 41 -7.68 2.04 -15.81
C VAL A 41 -8.79 2.57 -14.92
N ASP A 42 -9.81 1.74 -14.67
CA ASP A 42 -10.92 2.05 -13.77
C ASP A 42 -10.59 1.68 -12.32
N PHE A 43 -9.83 0.60 -12.14
CA PHE A 43 -9.52 0.04 -10.84
C PHE A 43 -8.04 -0.30 -10.69
N TYR A 44 -7.48 0.05 -9.54
CA TYR A 44 -6.16 -0.36 -9.11
C TYR A 44 -6.27 -1.19 -7.83
N GLY A 45 -5.86 -2.45 -7.90
CA GLY A 45 -5.78 -3.34 -6.76
C GLY A 45 -4.34 -3.52 -6.29
N ILE A 46 -4.08 -3.20 -5.03
CA ILE A 46 -2.79 -3.42 -4.37
C ILE A 46 -2.95 -4.49 -3.30
N GLN A 47 -2.19 -5.57 -3.42
CA GLN A 47 -2.18 -6.67 -2.46
C GLN A 47 -0.77 -6.78 -1.85
N ILE A 48 -0.70 -6.63 -0.54
CA ILE A 48 0.54 -6.76 0.24
C ILE A 48 0.38 -7.98 1.14
N GLN A 49 1.29 -8.94 1.02
CA GLN A 49 1.34 -10.13 1.88
C GLN A 49 2.64 -10.14 2.68
N LEU A 50 2.50 -10.34 3.99
CA LEU A 50 3.57 -10.40 4.97
C LEU A 50 3.47 -11.69 5.77
N LYS A 51 4.62 -12.29 6.08
CA LYS A 51 4.71 -13.49 6.90
C LYS A 51 5.02 -13.09 8.35
N THR A 52 3.99 -13.05 9.18
CA THR A 52 4.09 -12.77 10.62
C THR A 52 2.93 -13.43 11.37
N ASP A 53 3.04 -13.52 12.69
CA ASP A 53 1.93 -13.99 13.54
C ASP A 53 0.83 -12.91 13.59
N PRO A 54 -0.38 -13.20 13.08
CA PRO A 54 -1.46 -12.21 13.02
C PRO A 54 -1.92 -11.73 14.40
N SER A 55 -1.72 -12.52 15.46
CA SER A 55 -2.13 -12.14 16.84
C SER A 55 -1.27 -11.02 17.44
N LEU A 56 -0.08 -10.79 16.87
CA LEU A 56 0.88 -9.78 17.33
C LEU A 56 0.71 -8.44 16.61
N ILE A 57 -0.07 -8.38 15.52
CA ILE A 57 -0.26 -7.16 14.74
C ILE A 57 -1.18 -6.20 15.48
N ARG A 58 -0.66 -5.06 15.95
CA ARG A 58 -1.46 -4.03 16.66
C ARG A 58 -1.81 -2.82 15.80
N LYS A 59 -0.97 -2.51 14.82
CA LYS A 59 -1.17 -1.39 13.90
C LYS A 59 -0.52 -1.71 12.57
N VAL A 60 -1.18 -1.33 11.49
CA VAL A 60 -0.65 -1.42 10.13
C VAL A 60 -0.71 -0.05 9.49
N GLU A 61 0.43 0.40 8.98
CA GLU A 61 0.56 1.66 8.26
C GLU A 61 1.19 1.40 6.89
N VAL A 62 0.50 1.80 5.84
CA VAL A 62 0.96 1.64 4.46
C VAL A 62 1.01 3.01 3.81
N LEU A 63 2.23 3.38 3.42
CA LEU A 63 2.51 4.56 2.62
C LEU A 63 2.98 4.11 1.25
N GLY A 64 2.26 4.51 0.22
CA GLY A 64 2.55 4.14 -1.15
C GLY A 64 2.39 5.32 -2.09
N THR A 65 3.23 5.38 -3.12
CA THR A 65 3.09 6.34 -4.22
C THR A 65 2.98 5.57 -5.52
N PHE A 66 2.09 6.00 -6.41
CA PHE A 66 1.92 5.41 -7.73
C PHE A 66 1.84 6.51 -8.79
N GLU A 67 2.42 6.27 -9.96
CA GLU A 67 2.32 7.19 -11.09
C GLU A 67 1.11 6.82 -11.94
N TYR A 68 0.31 7.81 -12.33
CA TYR A 68 -0.82 7.62 -13.24
C TYR A 68 -0.90 8.74 -14.27
N TYR A 69 -1.54 8.44 -15.41
CA TYR A 69 -1.75 9.39 -16.50
C TYR A 69 -3.20 9.87 -16.50
N VAL A 70 -3.41 11.18 -16.44
CA VAL A 70 -4.73 11.78 -16.65
C VAL A 70 -4.91 12.02 -18.14
N SER A 71 -5.65 11.15 -18.81
CA SER A 71 -5.91 11.24 -20.24
C SER A 71 -7.25 11.92 -20.50
N ASP A 72 -7.23 13.25 -20.66
CA ASP A 72 -8.37 13.96 -21.25
C ASP A 72 -8.03 15.11 -22.23
N LYS A 73 -6.74 15.49 -22.40
CA LYS A 73 -6.21 16.32 -23.51
C LYS A 73 -4.71 16.61 -23.38
N LEU A 74 -4.16 16.57 -22.18
CA LEU A 74 -2.74 16.75 -21.88
C LEU A 74 -2.21 15.48 -21.20
N ARG A 75 -1.17 14.86 -21.76
CA ARG A 75 -0.46 13.72 -21.12
C ARG A 75 0.33 14.22 -19.92
N MET A 76 -0.36 14.56 -18.83
CA MET A 76 0.28 14.93 -17.57
C MET A 76 0.45 13.68 -16.71
N ARG A 77 1.70 13.40 -16.35
CA ARG A 77 2.06 12.36 -15.38
C ARG A 77 1.82 12.91 -13.98
N GLN A 78 0.89 12.31 -13.25
CA GLN A 78 0.58 12.67 -11.87
C GLN A 78 1.09 11.58 -10.92
N ILE A 79 1.40 11.99 -9.70
CA ILE A 79 1.81 11.09 -8.62
C ILE A 79 0.66 11.03 -7.63
N GLY A 80 0.04 9.86 -7.50
CA GLY A 80 -0.94 9.55 -6.47
C GLY A 80 -0.25 9.07 -5.20
N MET A 81 -0.80 9.44 -4.04
CA MET A 81 -0.33 8.99 -2.73
C MET A 81 -1.42 8.22 -2.01
N ILE A 82 -1.05 7.09 -1.42
CA ILE A 82 -1.88 6.24 -0.58
C ILE A 82 -1.34 6.33 0.83
N ASN A 83 -2.19 6.75 1.77
CA ASN A 83 -1.93 6.66 3.19
C ASN A 83 -3.04 5.83 3.84
N LEU A 84 -2.69 4.64 4.30
CA LEU A 84 -3.58 3.73 5.02
C LEU A 84 -3.04 3.53 6.43
N SER A 85 -3.86 3.82 7.43
CA SER A 85 -3.55 3.53 8.83
C SER A 85 -4.72 2.76 9.43
N VAL A 86 -4.43 1.55 9.95
CA VAL A 86 -5.45 0.67 10.54
C VAL A 86 -4.95 0.18 11.89
N ASP A 87 -5.73 0.42 12.93
CA ASP A 87 -5.50 -0.12 14.27
C ASP A 87 -6.14 -1.51 14.40
N CYS A 88 -5.37 -2.47 14.90
CA CYS A 88 -5.74 -3.87 15.02
C CYS A 88 -5.59 -4.34 16.48
N PRO A 89 -6.45 -3.88 17.41
CA PRO A 89 -6.28 -4.14 18.84
C PRO A 89 -6.28 -5.63 19.19
N ASN A 90 -6.91 -6.49 18.37
CA ASN A 90 -7.00 -7.94 18.59
C ASN A 90 -6.13 -8.78 17.64
N GLY A 91 -5.19 -8.16 16.91
CA GLY A 91 -4.52 -8.83 15.80
C GLY A 91 -5.26 -8.63 14.47
N ALA A 92 -4.59 -8.96 13.36
CA ALA A 92 -5.17 -8.93 12.03
C ALA A 92 -4.53 -9.99 11.12
N SER A 93 -5.36 -10.84 10.51
CA SER A 93 -4.92 -11.78 9.47
C SER A 93 -5.12 -11.25 8.06
N LYS A 94 -6.11 -10.37 7.86
CA LYS A 94 -6.45 -9.76 6.57
C LYS A 94 -7.04 -8.37 6.80
N ILE A 95 -6.53 -7.39 6.05
CA ILE A 95 -7.05 -6.02 6.01
C ILE A 95 -7.48 -5.76 4.57
N VAL A 96 -8.73 -5.35 4.36
CA VAL A 96 -9.25 -4.96 3.05
C VAL A 96 -9.70 -3.52 3.17
N THR A 97 -9.15 -2.66 2.32
CA THR A 97 -9.53 -1.24 2.27
C THR A 97 -9.79 -0.85 0.83
N ASN A 98 -10.86 -0.08 0.64
CA ASN A 98 -11.21 0.51 -0.64
C ASN A 98 -11.04 2.03 -0.53
N GLY A 99 -10.42 2.64 -1.53
CA GLY A 99 -10.28 4.09 -1.64
C GLY A 99 -10.80 4.58 -2.98
N LYS A 100 -11.16 5.86 -3.05
CA LYS A 100 -11.51 6.54 -4.30
C LYS A 100 -10.53 7.67 -4.55
N ILE A 101 -9.96 7.71 -5.75
CA ILE A 101 -9.19 8.87 -6.20
C ILE A 101 -10.21 9.91 -6.67
N VAL A 102 -10.27 11.05 -6.00
CA VAL A 102 -11.09 12.19 -6.42
C VAL A 102 -10.16 13.18 -7.10
N LEU A 103 -10.34 13.33 -8.41
CA LEU A 103 -9.69 14.37 -9.20
C LEU A 103 -10.50 15.66 -9.00
N ASN A 104 -10.02 16.56 -8.15
CA ASN A 104 -10.54 17.93 -8.14
C ASN A 104 -9.99 18.63 -9.37
N GLN A 105 -10.80 18.68 -10.44
CA GLN A 105 -10.56 19.48 -11.63
C GLN A 105 -11.18 20.87 -11.48
#